data_AF-A0A6P4DZ36-F1
#
_entry.id   AF-A0A6P4DZ36-F1
#
_cell.length_a   1.000
_cell.length_b   1.000
_cell.length_c   1.000
_cell.angle_alpha   90.00
_cell.angle_beta   90.00
_cell.angle_gamma   90.00
#
_symmetry.space_group_name_H-M   'P 1'
#
loop_
_entity.id
_entity.type
_entity.pdbx_description
1 polymer ?
#
loop_
_entity_poly.entity_id
_entity_poly.type
_entity_poly.pdbx_seq_one_letter_code
_entity_poly.pdbx_strand_id
1 'polypeptide(L)'
;MNFILQDGIALQMKAFSDGFNEVFPLKKLAAFTPSEARMMICGEQFPHWSREDIISYTEPKLGYNKDSPGFQRFVNVLLSMSGDERKAFLQFTTGCSSLPPGDLQTYIPD
;
A
#
# COMPACT_ATOMS: atom_id res chain seq x y z
N MET A 1 -2.93 -22.26 12.29
CA MET A 1 -2.60 -20.82 12.34
C MET A 1 -1.55 -20.50 13.41
N ASN A 2 -1.66 -20.99 14.65
CA ASN A 2 -0.67 -20.72 15.71
C ASN A 2 0.78 -21.02 15.32
N PHE A 3 1.03 -22.15 14.66
CA PHE A 3 2.38 -22.47 14.20
C PHE A 3 2.99 -21.38 13.29
N ILE A 4 2.18 -20.76 12.43
CA ILE A 4 2.67 -19.77 11.45
C ILE A 4 2.76 -18.37 12.07
N LEU A 5 1.81 -18.01 12.94
CA LEU A 5 1.66 -16.64 13.46
C LEU A 5 2.23 -16.44 14.87
N GLN A 6 2.59 -17.52 15.57
CA GLN A 6 3.02 -17.46 16.96
C GLN A 6 4.24 -18.36 17.21
N ASP A 7 4.07 -19.69 17.12
CA ASP A 7 5.10 -20.62 17.59
C ASP A 7 6.34 -20.60 16.69
N GLY A 8 6.14 -20.56 15.37
CA GLY A 8 7.23 -20.54 14.38
C GLY A 8 8.01 -19.23 14.32
N ILE A 9 7.49 -18.15 14.91
CA ILE A 9 8.14 -16.82 14.94
C ILE A 9 8.44 -16.32 16.36
N ALA A 10 8.26 -17.15 17.39
CA ALA A 10 8.31 -16.73 18.79
C ALA A 10 9.66 -16.11 19.18
N LEU A 11 10.76 -16.66 18.67
CA LEU A 11 12.12 -16.16 18.95
C LEU A 11 12.35 -14.78 18.32
N GLN A 12 11.92 -14.61 17.07
CA GLN A 12 12.02 -13.36 16.32
C GLN A 12 11.14 -12.27 16.97
N MET A 13 9.93 -12.64 17.40
CA MET A 13 9.02 -11.73 18.07
C MET A 13 9.55 -11.29 19.43
N LYS A 14 10.19 -12.20 20.19
CA LYS A 14 10.86 -11.85 21.45
C LYS A 14 12.02 -10.88 21.22
N ALA A 15 12.90 -11.17 20.26
CA ALA A 15 14.02 -10.27 19.94
C ALA A 15 13.55 -8.88 19.48
N PHE A 16 12.51 -8.83 18.63
CA PHE A 16 11.88 -7.57 18.22
C PHE A 16 11.31 -6.80 19.42
N SER A 17 10.57 -7.48 20.30
CA SER A 17 10.01 -6.87 21.50
C SER A 17 11.08 -6.33 22.43
N ASP A 18 12.14 -7.10 22.69
CA ASP A 18 13.24 -6.70 23.56
C ASP A 18 13.91 -5.44 23.00
N GLY A 19 14.29 -5.44 21.71
CA GLY A 19 14.91 -4.27 21.07
C GLY A 19 14.00 -3.05 20.96
N PHE A 20 12.70 -3.23 20.68
CA PHE A 20 11.77 -2.10 20.64
C PHE A 20 11.63 -1.45 22.02
N ASN A 21 11.56 -2.25 23.09
CA ASN A 21 11.46 -1.76 24.47
C ASN A 21 12.68 -0.97 24.95
N GLU A 22 13.86 -1.13 24.32
CA GLU A 22 15.05 -0.32 24.63
C GLU A 22 14.86 1.16 24.25
N VAL A 23 14.10 1.44 23.20
CA VAL A 23 13.87 2.80 22.68
C VAL A 23 12.47 3.32 23.06
N PHE A 24 11.46 2.45 23.03
CA PHE A 24 10.07 2.78 23.32
C PHE A 24 9.36 1.62 24.04
N PRO A 25 8.84 1.81 25.27
CA PRO A 25 8.15 0.74 25.97
C PRO A 25 6.86 0.30 25.26
N LEU A 26 6.79 -0.94 24.77
CA LEU A 26 5.64 -1.50 24.05
C LEU A 26 4.33 -1.38 24.83
N LYS A 27 4.39 -1.45 26.17
CA LYS A 27 3.22 -1.27 27.05
C LYS A 27 2.49 0.06 26.85
N LYS A 28 3.15 1.09 26.33
CA LYS A 28 2.51 2.38 26.02
C LYS A 28 1.57 2.29 24.82
N LEU A 29 1.77 1.32 23.93
CA LEU A 29 0.87 1.05 22.80
C LEU A 29 -0.42 0.34 23.23
N ALA A 30 -0.49 -0.20 24.45
CA ALA A 30 -1.67 -0.93 24.94
C ALA A 30 -2.92 -0.06 25.07
N ALA A 31 -2.78 1.27 25.07
CA ALA A 31 -3.90 2.21 25.06
C ALA A 31 -4.57 2.36 23.68
N PHE A 32 -3.96 1.82 22.63
CA PHE A 32 -4.38 2.00 21.24
C PHE A 32 -4.89 0.70 20.64
N THR A 33 -5.84 0.80 19.72
CA THR A 33 -6.24 -0.35 18.90
C THR A 33 -5.09 -0.78 17.97
N PRO A 34 -5.09 -2.03 17.46
CA PRO A 34 -4.07 -2.46 16.50
C PRO A 34 -3.95 -1.55 15.26
N SER A 35 -5.06 -0.96 14.80
CA SER A 35 -5.07 -0.03 13.67
C SER A 35 -4.39 1.29 14.00
N GLU A 36 -4.68 1.87 15.16
CA GLU A 36 -4.05 3.12 15.63
C GLU A 36 -2.57 2.93 15.93
N ALA A 37 -2.20 1.82 16.58
CA ALA A 37 -0.80 1.47 16.83
C ALA A 37 -0.03 1.33 15.51
N ARG A 38 -0.61 0.65 14.51
CA ARG A 38 -0.05 0.58 13.15
C ARG A 38 0.11 1.97 12.54
N MET A 39 -0.91 2.82 12.63
CA MET A 39 -0.86 4.19 12.08
C MET A 39 0.27 5.02 12.72
N MET A 40 0.45 4.94 14.05
CA MET A 40 1.51 5.67 14.74
C MET A 40 2.92 5.19 14.37
N ILE A 41 3.11 3.88 14.18
CA ILE A 41 4.43 3.29 13.91
C ILE A 41 4.78 3.40 12.43
N CYS A 42 3.82 3.11 11.55
CA CYS A 42 4.04 2.94 10.13
C CYS A 42 3.57 4.13 9.29
N GLY A 43 2.89 5.10 9.89
CA GLY A 43 2.26 6.24 9.21
C GLY A 43 1.05 5.83 8.39
N GLU A 44 0.47 6.82 7.71
CA GLU A 44 -0.55 6.60 6.71
C GLU A 44 0.11 6.09 5.42
N GLN A 45 -0.14 4.83 5.08
CA GLN A 45 0.40 4.22 3.86
C GLN A 45 -0.71 4.08 2.83
N PHE A 46 -0.59 4.81 1.74
CA PHE A 46 -1.43 4.63 0.56
C PHE A 46 -0.59 4.78 -0.71
N PRO A 47 -1.06 4.23 -1.84
CA PRO A 47 -0.34 4.33 -3.10
C PRO A 47 -0.28 5.80 -3.56
N HIS A 48 0.91 6.22 -3.97
CA HIS A 48 1.09 7.50 -4.63
C HIS A 48 1.40 7.29 -6.11
N TRP A 49 0.82 8.13 -6.94
CA TRP A 49 1.11 8.19 -8.36
C TRP A 49 0.95 9.63 -8.85
N SER A 50 1.86 10.04 -9.72
CA SER A 50 1.79 11.27 -10.50
C SER A 50 0.98 11.04 -11.79
N ARG A 51 0.72 12.13 -12.52
CA ARG A 51 0.09 12.02 -13.85
C ARG A 51 0.99 11.21 -14.78
N GLU A 52 2.29 11.50 -14.70
CA GLU A 52 3.34 10.92 -15.50
C GLU A 52 3.42 9.42 -15.27
N ASP A 53 3.29 8.96 -14.01
CA ASP A 53 3.24 7.53 -13.69
C ASP A 53 2.04 6.86 -14.36
N ILE A 54 0.83 7.42 -14.20
CA ILE A 54 -0.38 6.83 -14.79
C ILE A 54 -0.25 6.73 -16.32
N ILE A 55 0.24 7.79 -16.98
CA ILE A 55 0.41 7.83 -18.43
C ILE A 55 1.50 6.86 -18.91
N SER A 56 2.55 6.68 -18.12
CA SER A 56 3.69 5.83 -18.48
C SER A 56 3.37 4.35 -18.31
N TYR A 57 2.57 4.00 -17.29
CA TYR A 57 2.28 2.61 -16.91
C TYR A 57 0.86 2.13 -17.27
N THR A 58 0.07 2.95 -17.97
CA THR A 58 -1.25 2.55 -18.48
C THR A 58 -1.27 2.58 -20.00
N GLU A 59 -1.53 1.43 -20.62
CA GLU A 59 -1.67 1.30 -22.07
C GLU A 59 -3.15 1.31 -22.48
N PRO A 60 -3.65 2.37 -23.14
CA PRO A 60 -5.02 2.40 -23.65
C PRO A 60 -5.19 1.40 -24.80
N LYS A 61 -6.33 0.71 -24.84
CA LYS A 61 -6.66 -0.29 -25.87
C LYS A 61 -8.01 0.03 -26.53
N LEU A 62 -8.38 -0.74 -27.56
CA LEU A 62 -9.70 -0.68 -28.22
C LEU A 62 -10.01 0.68 -28.87
N GLY A 63 -9.02 1.28 -29.53
CA GLY A 63 -9.17 2.54 -30.25
C GLY A 63 -8.95 3.81 -29.41
N TYR A 64 -8.70 3.66 -28.10
CA TYR A 64 -8.19 4.75 -27.28
C TYR A 64 -6.67 4.88 -27.43
N ASN A 65 -6.19 6.11 -27.30
CA ASN A 65 -4.78 6.46 -27.21
C ASN A 65 -4.56 7.42 -26.02
N LYS A 66 -3.30 7.78 -25.76
CA LYS A 66 -2.95 8.65 -24.61
C LYS A 66 -3.55 10.06 -24.73
N ASP A 67 -3.88 10.52 -25.92
CA ASP A 67 -4.51 11.84 -26.14
C ASP A 67 -6.05 11.79 -26.16
N SER A 68 -6.64 10.60 -26.07
CA SER A 68 -8.08 10.43 -26.17
C SER A 68 -8.78 11.10 -25.00
N PRO A 69 -9.89 11.85 -25.23
CA PRO A 69 -10.62 12.52 -24.17
C PRO A 69 -11.06 11.58 -23.04
N GLY A 70 -11.42 10.33 -23.37
CA GLY A 70 -11.77 9.30 -22.39
C GLY A 70 -10.58 8.90 -21.51
N PHE A 71 -9.41 8.69 -22.09
CA PHE A 71 -8.19 8.35 -21.34
C PHE A 71 -7.76 9.51 -20.43
N GLN A 72 -7.78 10.75 -20.93
CA GLN A 72 -7.45 11.92 -20.13
C GLN A 72 -8.40 12.13 -18.95
N ARG A 73 -9.71 11.86 -19.14
CA ARG A 73 -10.69 11.86 -18.04
C ARG A 73 -10.39 10.78 -17.02
N PHE A 74 -10.05 9.57 -17.46
CA PHE A 74 -9.64 8.48 -16.57
C PHE A 74 -8.42 8.85 -15.72
N VAL A 75 -7.37 9.39 -16.35
CA VAL A 75 -6.17 9.89 -15.63
C VAL A 75 -6.56 10.94 -14.58
N ASN A 76 -7.43 11.90 -14.93
CA ASN A 76 -7.87 12.94 -14.00
C ASN A 76 -8.61 12.35 -12.78
N VAL A 77 -9.46 11.35 -12.99
CA VAL A 77 -10.17 10.66 -11.90
C VAL A 77 -9.18 9.98 -10.96
N LEU A 78 -8.22 9.22 -11.50
CA LEU A 78 -7.19 8.55 -10.70
C LEU A 78 -6.33 9.53 -9.89
N LEU A 79 -6.05 10.71 -10.44
CA LEU A 79 -5.33 11.77 -9.71
C LEU A 79 -6.14 12.34 -8.56
N SER A 80 -7.47 12.44 -8.71
CA SER A 80 -8.37 12.98 -7.69
C SER A 80 -8.73 11.99 -6.56
N MET A 81 -8.36 10.72 -6.68
CA MET A 81 -8.66 9.69 -5.68
C MET A 81 -7.92 9.96 -4.36
N SER A 82 -8.65 9.83 -3.26
CA SER A 82 -8.13 9.73 -1.89
C SER A 82 -7.29 8.47 -1.68
N GLY A 83 -6.47 8.43 -0.62
CA GLY A 83 -5.60 7.29 -0.35
C GLY A 83 -6.35 5.95 -0.27
N ASP A 84 -7.56 5.93 0.30
CA ASP A 84 -8.37 4.72 0.40
C ASP A 84 -9.01 4.33 -0.92
N GLU A 85 -9.46 5.28 -1.73
CA GLU A 85 -9.93 5.00 -3.10
C GLU A 85 -8.81 4.44 -3.97
N ARG A 86 -7.57 4.92 -3.81
CA ARG A 86 -6.41 4.38 -4.51
C ARG A 86 -6.13 2.92 -4.14
N LYS A 87 -6.19 2.57 -2.85
CA LYS A 87 -6.07 1.18 -2.38
C LYS A 87 -7.19 0.30 -2.94
N ALA A 88 -8.42 0.80 -2.90
CA ALA A 88 -9.58 0.08 -3.41
C ALA A 88 -9.50 -0.16 -4.92
N PHE A 89 -9.04 0.86 -5.67
CA PHE A 89 -8.81 0.74 -7.11
C PHE A 89 -7.75 -0.32 -7.42
N LEU A 90 -6.59 -0.29 -6.75
CA LEU A 90 -5.57 -1.32 -6.94
C LEU A 90 -6.07 -2.71 -6.56
N GLN A 91 -6.81 -2.83 -5.46
CA GLN A 91 -7.40 -4.10 -5.04
C GLN A 91 -8.37 -4.64 -6.10
N PHE A 92 -9.16 -3.76 -6.71
CA PHE A 92 -10.11 -4.11 -7.76
C PHE A 92 -9.40 -4.54 -9.05
N THR A 93 -8.35 -3.85 -9.48
CA THR A 93 -7.69 -4.13 -10.75
C THR A 93 -6.61 -5.21 -10.68
N THR A 94 -5.99 -5.41 -9.51
CA THR A 94 -4.81 -6.28 -9.34
C THR A 94 -4.99 -7.38 -8.30
N GLY A 95 -6.04 -7.33 -7.48
CA GLY A 95 -6.20 -8.23 -6.33
C GLY A 95 -5.29 -7.88 -5.13
N CYS A 96 -4.50 -6.81 -5.21
CA CYS A 96 -3.63 -6.32 -4.14
C CYS A 96 -3.91 -4.84 -3.84
N SER A 97 -3.96 -4.46 -2.57
CA SER A 97 -4.22 -3.07 -2.13
C SER A 97 -2.97 -2.19 -2.00
N SER A 98 -1.79 -2.76 -2.25
CA SER A 98 -0.49 -2.08 -2.14
C SER A 98 0.34 -2.30 -3.39
N LEU A 99 1.07 -1.26 -3.80
CA LEU A 99 2.18 -1.42 -4.74
C LEU A 99 3.35 -2.13 -4.04
N PRO A 100 4.19 -2.90 -4.76
CA PRO A 100 5.46 -3.37 -4.23
C PRO A 100 6.31 -2.21 -3.66
N PRO A 101 7.37 -2.47 -2.89
CA PRO A 101 8.31 -1.43 -2.49
C PRO A 101 8.95 -0.80 -3.74
N GLY A 102 8.42 0.36 -4.16
CA GLY A 102 8.72 1.01 -5.43
C GLY A 102 7.43 1.22 -6.22
N ASP A 103 7.22 2.46 -6.70
CA ASP A 103 6.03 3.01 -7.36
C ASP A 103 5.40 2.12 -8.46
N LEU A 104 4.41 2.64 -9.19
CA LEU A 104 3.76 1.97 -10.35
C LEU A 104 4.75 1.32 -11.35
N GLN A 105 6.03 1.75 -11.34
CA GLN A 105 7.13 1.19 -12.13
C GLN A 105 7.43 -0.30 -11.89
N THR A 106 7.17 -0.80 -10.68
CA THR A 106 7.57 -2.18 -10.29
C THR A 106 6.53 -3.24 -10.73
N TYR A 107 5.43 -2.82 -11.37
CA TYR A 107 4.41 -3.75 -11.84
C TYR A 107 4.79 -4.29 -13.23
N ILE A 108 5.42 -5.47 -13.26
CA ILE A 108 5.55 -6.30 -14.45
C ILE A 108 4.51 -7.42 -14.32
N PRO A 109 3.43 -7.43 -15.13
CA PRO A 109 2.57 -8.59 -15.20
C PRO A 109 3.30 -9.74 -15.92
N ASP A 110 3.25 -10.94 -15.34
CA ASP A 110 3.60 -12.19 -16.04
C ASP A 110 2.62 -12.49 -17.18
#